data_AF-A0A9E2EV49-F1
#
_entry.id   AF-A0A9E2EV49-F1
#
_cell.length_a   1.000
_cell.length_b   1.000
_cell.length_c   1.000
_cell.angle_alpha   90.00
_cell.angle_beta   90.00
_cell.angle_gamma   90.00
#
_symmetry.space_group_name_H-M   'P 1'
#
loop_
_entity.id
_entity.type
_entity.pdbx_description
1 polymer ?
#
loop_
_entity_poly.entity_id
_entity_poly.type
_entity_poly.pdbx_seq_one_letter_code
_entity_poly.pdbx_strand_id
1 'polypeptide(L)'
;CEAYLAKFVDRWFRWIDEADEVPADERAAQQEYDFTYREYTNRSDPMNVLVDRVFGEEQAKFMLDRRGGIMQMDADRGKWS
;
A
#
# COMPACT_ATOMS: atom_id res chain seq x y z
N CYS A 1 -5.89 -5.57 25.76
CA CYS A 1 -5.20 -5.21 24.49
C CYS A 1 -5.62 -6.11 23.33
N GLU A 2 -5.53 -7.43 23.46
CA GLU A 2 -5.91 -8.37 22.38
C GLU A 2 -7.39 -8.30 21.98
N ALA A 3 -8.32 -8.37 22.94
CA ALA A 3 -9.76 -8.29 22.65
C ALA A 3 -10.22 -6.95 22.04
N TYR A 4 -9.44 -5.88 22.20
CA TYR A 4 -9.72 -4.60 21.54
C TYR A 4 -9.29 -4.65 20.07
N LEU A 5 -8.08 -5.15 19.79
CA LEU A 5 -7.54 -5.30 18.43
C LEU A 5 -8.37 -6.27 17.59
N ALA A 6 -8.80 -7.40 18.19
CA ALA A 6 -9.64 -8.39 17.52
C ALA A 6 -10.88 -7.75 16.89
N LYS A 7 -11.56 -6.85 17.61
CA LYS A 7 -12.75 -6.15 17.07
C LYS A 7 -12.48 -5.34 15.81
N PHE A 8 -11.31 -4.70 15.69
CA PHE A 8 -10.98 -3.90 14.49
C PHE A 8 -10.64 -4.79 13.32
N VAL A 9 -9.89 -5.86 13.57
CA VAL A 9 -9.50 -6.84 12.56
C VAL A 9 -10.71 -7.60 12.05
N ASP A 10 -11.57 -8.10 12.93
CA ASP A 10 -12.83 -8.79 12.56
C ASP A 10 -13.74 -7.89 11.74
N ARG A 11 -13.83 -6.60 12.09
CA ARG A 11 -14.60 -5.63 11.31
C ARG A 11 -14.00 -5.41 9.93
N TRP A 12 -12.67 -5.32 9.84
CA TRP A 12 -11.99 -5.15 8.56
C TRP A 12 -12.19 -6.37 7.64
N PHE A 13 -12.11 -7.59 8.17
CA PHE A 13 -12.42 -8.79 7.39
C PHE A 13 -13.86 -8.80 6.89
N ARG A 14 -14.81 -8.43 7.74
CA ARG A 14 -16.21 -8.32 7.31
C ARG A 14 -16.41 -7.31 6.18
N TRP A 15 -15.72 -6.17 6.23
CA TRP A 15 -15.76 -5.20 5.13
C TRP A 15 -15.23 -5.77 3.81
N ILE A 16 -14.26 -6.68 3.85
CA ILE A 16 -13.77 -7.36 2.65
C ILE A 16 -14.80 -8.37 2.15
N ASP A 17 -15.34 -9.19 3.04
CA ASP A 17 -16.31 -10.25 2.68
C ASP A 17 -17.60 -9.67 2.10
N GLU A 18 -18.02 -8.49 2.57
CA GLU A 18 -19.25 -7.80 2.17
C GLU A 18 -19.03 -6.71 1.10
N ALA A 19 -17.79 -6.53 0.60
CA ALA A 19 -17.50 -5.49 -0.38
C ALA A 19 -18.14 -5.80 -1.74
N ASP A 20 -18.83 -4.81 -2.30
CA ASP A 20 -19.28 -4.85 -3.69
C ASP A 20 -18.09 -4.72 -4.67
N GLU A 21 -18.21 -5.34 -5.84
CA GLU A 21 -17.25 -5.13 -6.91
C GLU A 21 -17.27 -3.67 -7.39
N VAL A 22 -16.07 -3.12 -7.60
CA VAL A 22 -15.93 -1.75 -8.10
C VAL A 22 -16.41 -1.71 -9.56
N PRO A 23 -17.31 -0.76 -9.91
CA PRO A 23 -17.75 -0.55 -11.28
C PRO A 23 -16.59 -0.35 -12.24
N ALA A 24 -16.71 -0.90 -13.46
CA ALA A 24 -15.59 -0.93 -14.41
C ALA A 24 -15.03 0.47 -14.75
N ASP A 25 -15.91 1.47 -14.82
CA ASP A 25 -15.59 2.88 -15.06
C ASP A 25 -14.92 3.59 -13.88
N GLU A 26 -15.00 3.04 -12.67
CA GLU A 26 -14.35 3.59 -11.47
C GLU A 26 -12.97 2.96 -11.19
N ARG A 27 -12.66 1.79 -11.75
CA ARG A 27 -11.43 1.03 -11.45
C ARG A 27 -10.15 1.79 -11.78
N ALA A 28 -10.14 2.57 -12.86
CA ALA A 28 -8.99 3.40 -13.23
C ALA A 28 -8.70 4.47 -12.19
N ALA A 29 -9.74 5.19 -11.74
CA ALA A 29 -9.62 6.23 -10.72
C ALA A 29 -9.19 5.64 -9.36
N GLN A 30 -9.72 4.48 -8.99
CA GLN A 30 -9.30 3.78 -7.77
C GLN A 30 -7.83 3.36 -7.83
N GLN A 31 -7.37 2.81 -8.97
CA GLN A 31 -5.97 2.44 -9.14
C GLN A 31 -5.04 3.65 -9.00
N GLU A 32 -5.39 4.78 -9.62
CA GLU A 32 -4.62 6.02 -9.52
C GLU A 32 -4.49 6.50 -8.08
N TYR A 33 -5.61 6.50 -7.34
CA TYR A 33 -5.62 6.84 -5.92
C TYR A 33 -4.73 5.90 -5.11
N ASP A 34 -4.89 4.59 -5.29
CA ASP A 34 -4.14 3.57 -4.57
C ASP A 34 -2.62 3.71 -4.80
N PHE A 35 -2.21 3.92 -6.05
CA PHE A 35 -0.79 4.05 -6.39
C PHE A 35 -0.20 5.33 -5.81
N THR A 36 -0.93 6.44 -5.91
CA THR A 36 -0.53 7.73 -5.34
C THR A 36 -0.38 7.63 -3.82
N TYR A 37 -1.37 7.04 -3.15
CA TYR A 37 -1.36 6.91 -1.70
C TYR A 37 -0.24 5.99 -1.21
N ARG A 38 -0.01 4.85 -1.90
CA ARG A 38 1.07 3.91 -1.55
C ARG A 38 2.44 4.54 -1.71
N GLU A 39 2.69 5.27 -2.81
CA GLU A 39 3.96 5.96 -2.99
C GLU A 39 4.17 7.02 -1.91
N TYR A 40 3.18 7.89 -1.70
CA TYR A 40 3.26 8.96 -0.70
C TYR A 40 3.55 8.39 0.70
N THR A 41 2.73 7.45 1.17
CA THR A 41 2.87 6.90 2.53
C THR A 41 4.19 6.17 2.73
N ASN A 42 4.65 5.41 1.74
CA ASN A 42 5.94 4.72 1.85
C ASN A 42 7.11 5.71 1.87
N ARG A 43 7.09 6.76 1.04
CA ARG A 43 8.19 7.73 0.95
C ARG A 43 8.23 8.67 2.16
N SER A 44 7.07 9.05 2.69
CA SER A 44 6.95 10.00 3.78
C SER A 44 7.01 9.39 5.19
N ASP A 45 7.10 8.06 5.30
CA ASP A 45 7.24 7.38 6.60
C ASP A 45 8.52 7.84 7.33
N PRO A 46 8.40 8.53 8.49
CA PRO A 46 9.56 9.00 9.24
C PRO A 46 10.43 7.85 9.76
N MET A 47 9.92 6.62 9.81
CA MET A 47 10.65 5.44 10.26
C MET A 47 11.66 4.94 9.22
N ASN A 48 11.61 5.40 7.97
CA ASN A 48 12.57 5.01 6.92
C ASN A 48 14.02 5.32 7.31
N VAL A 49 14.25 6.36 8.14
CA VAL A 49 15.57 6.73 8.65
C VAL A 49 16.25 5.61 9.46
N LEU A 50 15.47 4.74 10.11
CA LEU A 50 16.02 3.63 10.87
C LEU A 50 16.66 2.59 9.96
N VAL A 51 15.99 2.29 8.86
CA VAL A 51 16.45 1.30 7.88
C VAL A 51 17.73 1.80 7.20
N ASP A 52 17.76 3.07 6.83
CA ASP A 52 18.95 3.72 6.27
C ASP A 52 20.16 3.63 7.22
N ARG A 53 19.99 3.97 8.50
CA ARG A 53 21.07 3.88 9.49
C ARG A 53 21.60 2.47 9.72
N VAL A 54 20.77 1.44 9.57
CA VAL A 54 21.15 0.05 9.85
C VAL A 54 21.77 -0.63 8.62
N PHE A 55 21.26 -0.33 7.43
CA PHE A 55 21.61 -1.07 6.21
C PHE A 55 22.31 -0.22 5.14
N GLY A 56 22.37 1.10 5.32
CA GLY A 56 22.86 2.05 4.32
C GLY A 56 21.83 2.40 3.25
N GLU A 57 22.06 3.53 2.56
CA GLU A 57 21.11 4.17 1.65
C GLU A 57 20.68 3.26 0.49
N GLU A 58 21.62 2.53 -0.12
CA GLU A 58 21.33 1.66 -1.28
C GLU A 58 20.36 0.53 -0.91
N GLN A 59 20.67 -0.19 0.17
CA GLN A 59 19.85 -1.31 0.62
C GLN A 59 18.51 -0.82 1.18
N ALA A 60 18.50 0.33 1.86
CA ALA A 60 17.27 0.97 2.33
C ALA A 60 16.36 1.36 1.15
N LYS A 61 16.92 1.95 0.09
CA LYS A 61 16.16 2.28 -1.13
C LYS A 61 15.58 1.02 -1.78
N PHE A 62 16.39 -0.03 -1.94
CA PHE A 62 15.92 -1.30 -2.51
C PHE A 62 14.74 -1.89 -1.72
N MET A 63 14.84 -1.93 -0.39
CA MET A 63 13.77 -2.45 0.46
C MET A 63 12.53 -1.57 0.43
N LEU A 64 12.71 -0.24 0.42
CA LEU A 64 11.60 0.71 0.34
C LEU A 64 10.85 0.59 -0.98
N ASP A 65 11.56 0.50 -2.11
CA ASP A 65 10.96 0.32 -3.43
C ASP A 65 10.20 -1.02 -3.52
N ARG A 66 10.75 -2.08 -2.89
CA ARG A 66 10.10 -3.38 -2.80
C ARG A 66 8.85 -3.34 -1.91
N ARG A 67 8.90 -2.70 -0.75
CA ARG A 67 7.76 -2.51 0.17
C ARG A 67 6.65 -1.70 -0.48
N GLY A 68 7.01 -0.62 -1.17
CA GLY A 68 6.08 0.24 -1.90
C GLY A 68 5.49 -0.39 -3.15
N GLY A 69 6.01 -1.54 -3.61
CA GLY A 69 5.48 -2.25 -4.77
C GLY A 69 5.72 -1.53 -6.09
N ILE A 70 6.74 -0.68 -6.20
CA ILE A 70 6.96 0.21 -7.36
C ILE A 70 6.97 -0.57 -8.68
N MET A 71 7.68 -1.71 -8.73
CA MET A 71 7.73 -2.55 -9.94
C MET A 71 6.35 -3.09 -10.36
N GLN A 72 5.51 -3.45 -9.39
CA GLN A 72 4.15 -3.93 -9.66
C GLN A 72 3.27 -2.78 -10.14
N MET A 73 3.34 -1.63 -9.47
CA MET A 73 2.56 -0.45 -9.85
C MET A 73 2.92 0.04 -11.26
N ASP A 74 4.19 0.03 -11.63
CA ASP A 74 4.62 0.41 -12.98
C ASP A 74 4.16 -0.59 -14.04
N ALA A 75 4.18 -1.89 -13.74
CA ALA A 75 3.69 -2.93 -14.65
C ALA A 75 2.16 -2.88 -14.83
N ASP A 76 1.41 -2.54 -13.79
CA ASP A 76 -0.06 -2.48 -13.80
C ASP A 76 -0.60 -1.08 -14.14
N ARG A 77 0.26 -0.10 -14.41
CA ARG A 77 -0.17 1.27 -14.70
C ARG A 77 -1.01 1.30 -15.97
N GLY A 78 -2.21 1.86 -15.86
CA GLY A 78 -3.15 1.95 -16.98
C GLY A 78 -3.85 0.63 -17.30
N LYS A 79 -3.78 -0.37 -16.40
CA LYS A 79 -4.45 -1.66 -16.57
C LYS A 79 -5.96 -1.57 -16.81
N TRP A 80 -6.58 -0.50 -16.31
CA TRP A 80 -8.02 -0.25 -16.41
C TRP A 80 -8.37 0.91 -17.36
N SER A 81 -7.37 1.40 -18.12
CA SER A 81 -7.50 2.50 -19.09
C SER A 81 -7.83 2.00 -20.49
#